data_AF-A0AAJ1UD34-F1
#
_entry.id   AF-A0AAJ1UD34-F1
#
_cell.length_a   1.000
_cell.length_b   1.000
_cell.length_c   1.000
_cell.angle_alpha   90.00
_cell.angle_beta   90.00
_cell.angle_gamma   90.00
#
_symmetry.space_group_name_H-M   'P 1'
#
loop_
_entity.id
_entity.type
_entity.pdbx_description
1 polymer ?
#
loop_
_entity_poly.entity_id
_entity_poly.type
_entity_poly.pdbx_seq_one_letter_code
_entity_poly.pdbx_strand_id
1 'polypeptide(L)'
;MTRIGKSLIMALILGGALPVTTARAALHPYHDRVAQIEMLLASEKLAHALDMAPIESLLLLGMGPTGKIGWSVESEACKLTITLIPVPPSMPGPTNYKIDDISACE
;
A
#
# COMPACT_ATOMS: atom_id res chain seq x y z
N MET A 1 -23.41 -68.74 -19.35
CA MET A 1 -22.76 -67.43 -19.14
C MET A 1 -23.85 -66.41 -18.90
N THR A 2 -24.12 -66.04 -17.65
CA THR A 2 -25.13 -65.02 -17.34
C THR A 2 -24.83 -64.38 -15.98
N ARG A 3 -24.45 -63.10 -15.97
CA ARG A 3 -24.62 -62.21 -14.82
C ARG A 3 -25.12 -60.86 -15.33
N ILE A 4 -26.41 -60.64 -15.13
CA ILE A 4 -27.07 -59.34 -15.29
C ILE A 4 -26.81 -58.58 -13.99
N GLY A 5 -25.94 -57.58 -14.04
CA GLY A 5 -25.64 -56.68 -12.93
C GLY A 5 -26.74 -55.63 -12.80
N LYS A 6 -27.54 -55.75 -11.74
CA LYS A 6 -28.57 -54.78 -11.32
C LYS A 6 -27.90 -53.60 -10.62
N SER A 7 -28.04 -52.42 -11.23
CA SER A 7 -28.35 -51.10 -10.64
C SER A 7 -28.04 -50.87 -9.15
N LEU A 8 -27.24 -49.85 -8.82
CA LEU A 8 -27.75 -48.65 -8.13
C LEU A 8 -26.68 -47.55 -7.99
N ILE A 9 -27.13 -46.34 -8.26
CA ILE A 9 -26.56 -45.01 -7.99
C ILE A 9 -25.98 -44.93 -6.56
N MET A 10 -24.74 -44.45 -6.40
CA MET A 10 -24.23 -44.07 -5.08
C MET A 10 -23.34 -42.82 -5.13
N ALA A 11 -23.97 -41.73 -4.67
CA ALA A 11 -23.41 -40.65 -3.86
C ALA A 11 -22.20 -39.85 -4.40
N LEU A 12 -22.57 -38.73 -5.02
CA LEU A 12 -21.95 -37.41 -4.84
C LEU A 12 -21.48 -37.17 -3.38
N ILE A 13 -20.45 -36.34 -3.22
CA ILE A 13 -19.91 -35.72 -1.98
C ILE A 13 -18.62 -36.37 -1.44
N LEU A 14 -17.48 -35.79 -1.84
CA LEU A 14 -16.26 -35.63 -1.03
C LEU A 14 -15.35 -34.66 -1.79
N GLY A 15 -15.50 -33.35 -1.62
CA GLY A 15 -14.88 -32.65 -0.50
C GLY A 15 -13.68 -31.84 -1.00
N GLY A 16 -13.91 -30.96 -1.97
CA GLY A 16 -12.91 -30.05 -2.50
C GLY A 16 -12.52 -29.04 -1.43
N ALA A 17 -11.44 -29.30 -0.71
CA ALA A 17 -10.79 -28.34 0.17
C ALA A 17 -10.03 -27.32 -0.68
N LEU A 18 -10.77 -26.38 -1.30
CA LEU A 18 -10.15 -25.15 -1.78
C LEU A 18 -9.73 -24.36 -0.54
N PRO A 19 -8.44 -24.02 -0.37
CA PRO A 19 -8.04 -23.13 0.70
C PRO A 19 -8.77 -21.81 0.47
N VAL A 20 -9.69 -21.48 1.37
CA VAL A 20 -10.29 -20.16 1.48
C VAL A 20 -9.19 -19.23 1.99
N THR A 21 -8.29 -18.83 1.10
CA THR A 21 -7.42 -17.68 1.36
C THR A 21 -8.38 -16.51 1.38
N THR A 22 -8.72 -16.05 2.58
CA THR A 22 -9.42 -14.78 2.74
C THR A 22 -8.52 -13.73 2.09
N ALA A 23 -8.85 -13.33 0.87
CA ALA A 23 -8.27 -12.16 0.24
C ALA A 23 -8.56 -11.02 1.21
N ARG A 24 -7.55 -10.61 2.00
CA ARG A 24 -7.63 -9.36 2.73
C ARG A 24 -7.83 -8.33 1.63
N ALA A 25 -9.04 -7.79 1.54
CA ALA A 25 -9.34 -6.76 0.57
C ALA A 25 -8.30 -5.66 0.80
N ALA A 26 -7.32 -5.57 -0.10
CA ALA A 26 -6.38 -4.47 -0.08
C ALA A 26 -7.25 -3.21 -0.20
N LEU A 27 -7.06 -2.27 0.74
CA LEU A 27 -7.77 -1.00 0.68
C LEU A 27 -7.54 -0.38 -0.70
N HIS A 28 -8.55 0.34 -1.20
CA HIS A 28 -8.42 1.04 -2.47
C HIS A 28 -7.18 1.95 -2.42
N PRO A 29 -6.35 2.01 -3.48
CA PRO A 29 -5.10 2.80 -3.48
C PRO A 29 -5.27 4.27 -3.10
N TYR A 30 -6.48 4.81 -3.25
CA TYR A 30 -6.87 6.12 -2.75
C TYR A 30 -6.54 6.30 -1.25
N HIS A 31 -6.87 5.33 -0.39
CA HIS A 31 -6.62 5.44 1.04
C HIS A 31 -5.13 5.42 1.38
N ASP A 32 -4.35 4.63 0.65
CA ASP A 32 -2.89 4.64 0.76
C ASP A 32 -2.31 6.01 0.39
N ARG A 33 -2.85 6.67 -0.65
CA ARG A 33 -2.40 8.01 -1.06
C ARG A 33 -2.78 9.08 -0.03
N VAL A 34 -3.97 9.01 0.55
CA VAL A 34 -4.38 9.91 1.63
C VAL A 34 -3.43 9.77 2.82
N ALA A 35 -3.16 8.54 3.29
CA ALA A 35 -2.25 8.31 4.40
C ALA A 35 -0.81 8.78 4.13
N GLN A 36 -0.34 8.68 2.89
CA GLN A 36 0.97 9.25 2.49
C GLN A 36 0.98 10.77 2.59
N ILE A 37 -0.02 11.44 1.99
CA ILE A 37 -0.12 12.91 1.99
C ILE A 37 -0.28 13.45 3.41
N GLU A 38 -1.15 12.85 4.22
CA GLU A 38 -1.34 13.23 5.62
C GLU A 38 -0.02 13.15 6.40
N MET A 39 0.76 12.09 6.21
CA MET A 39 2.05 11.94 6.85
C MET A 39 3.06 13.02 6.38
N LEU A 40 3.09 13.34 5.09
CA LEU A 40 3.93 14.43 4.57
C LEU A 40 3.55 15.77 5.19
N LEU A 41 2.25 16.11 5.20
CA LEU A 41 1.75 17.37 5.75
C LEU A 41 1.94 17.49 7.27
N ALA A 42 1.91 16.36 8.00
CA ALA A 42 2.14 16.33 9.44
C ALA A 42 3.63 16.27 9.82
N SER A 43 4.55 16.21 8.86
CA SER A 43 5.98 16.00 9.13
C SER A 43 6.71 17.29 9.44
N GLU A 44 7.09 17.49 10.71
CA GLU A 44 8.01 18.55 11.12
C GLU A 44 9.36 18.46 10.41
N LYS A 45 9.85 17.24 10.15
CA LYS A 45 11.10 17.02 9.41
C LYS A 45 11.02 17.59 8.00
N LEU A 46 9.87 17.43 7.33
CA LEU A 46 9.65 18.02 6.01
C LEU A 46 9.52 19.54 6.11
N ALA A 47 8.74 20.04 7.06
CA ALA A 47 8.59 21.48 7.28
C ALA A 47 9.96 22.16 7.46
N HIS A 48 10.85 21.57 8.27
CA HIS A 48 12.22 22.07 8.44
C HIS A 48 13.09 21.93 7.18
N ALA A 49 12.92 20.85 6.40
CA ALA A 49 13.64 20.68 5.14
C ALA A 49 13.27 21.76 4.10
N LEU A 50 12.03 22.28 4.17
CA LEU A 50 11.54 23.39 3.35
C LEU A 50 11.80 24.77 3.98
N ASP A 51 12.59 24.87 5.05
CA ASP A 51 12.77 26.09 5.84
C ASP A 51 11.44 26.75 6.26
N MET A 52 10.47 25.91 6.63
CA MET A 52 9.10 26.30 7.00
C MET A 52 8.33 27.03 5.88
N ALA A 53 8.79 26.95 4.63
CA ALA A 53 8.08 27.48 3.48
C ALA A 53 6.79 26.69 3.21
N PRO A 54 5.72 27.32 2.71
CA PRO A 54 4.50 26.63 2.31
C PRO A 54 4.76 25.60 1.21
N ILE A 55 4.09 24.45 1.30
CA ILE A 55 4.07 23.46 0.22
C ILE A 55 3.16 23.97 -0.90
N GLU A 56 3.71 24.06 -2.10
CA GLU A 56 3.00 24.48 -3.31
C GLU A 56 2.57 23.28 -4.16
N SER A 57 3.38 22.23 -4.20
CA SER A 57 3.08 21.04 -5.00
C SER A 57 3.51 19.74 -4.32
N LEU A 58 2.70 18.70 -4.53
CA LEU A 58 2.99 17.31 -4.14
C LEU A 58 2.76 16.43 -5.37
N LEU A 59 3.84 15.84 -5.89
CA LEU A 59 3.79 14.96 -7.06
C LEU A 59 4.29 13.56 -6.71
N LEU A 60 3.42 12.56 -6.90
CA LEU A 60 3.80 11.16 -6.75
C LEU A 60 4.73 10.74 -7.89
N LEU A 61 5.94 10.32 -7.56
CA LEU A 61 6.91 9.79 -8.51
C LEU A 61 6.73 8.29 -8.78
N GLY A 62 6.03 7.60 -7.87
CA GLY A 62 5.70 6.18 -7.97
C GLY A 62 6.38 5.34 -6.91
N MET A 63 6.32 4.02 -7.09
CA MET A 63 6.94 3.05 -6.18
C MET A 63 8.15 2.42 -6.86
N GLY A 64 9.30 2.49 -6.21
CA GLY A 64 10.53 1.85 -6.66
C GLY A 64 10.51 0.33 -6.45
N PRO A 65 11.52 -0.39 -6.97
CA PRO A 65 11.59 -1.86 -6.92
C PRO A 65 11.68 -2.43 -5.50
N THR A 66 12.06 -1.62 -4.51
CA THR A 66 12.16 -1.99 -3.10
C THR A 66 10.88 -1.72 -2.31
N GLY A 67 9.80 -1.30 -2.97
CA GLY A 67 8.54 -0.91 -2.31
C GLY A 67 8.58 0.48 -1.66
N LYS A 68 9.70 1.21 -1.80
CA LYS A 68 9.82 2.61 -1.39
C LYS A 68 9.02 3.50 -2.33
N ILE A 69 8.36 4.52 -1.79
CA ILE A 69 7.46 5.40 -2.54
C ILE A 69 8.06 6.80 -2.62
N GLY A 70 8.27 7.30 -3.83
CA GLY A 70 8.84 8.63 -4.08
C GLY A 70 7.77 9.71 -4.22
N TRP A 71 8.00 10.84 -3.59
CA TRP A 71 7.23 12.08 -3.75
C TRP A 71 8.17 13.23 -4.07
N SER A 72 7.85 14.03 -5.08
CA SER A 72 8.45 15.35 -5.26
C SER A 72 7.60 16.37 -4.52
N VAL A 73 8.25 17.21 -3.73
CA VAL A 73 7.62 18.29 -2.98
C VAL A 73 8.28 19.59 -3.40
N GLU A 74 7.46 20.59 -3.73
CA GLU A 74 7.92 21.89 -4.15
C GLU A 74 7.33 22.98 -3.24
N SER A 75 8.14 24.00 -3.01
CA SER A 75 7.84 25.27 -2.35
C SER A 75 8.47 26.39 -3.19
N GLU A 76 8.17 27.65 -2.85
CA GLU A 76 8.63 28.84 -3.60
C GLU A 76 10.13 28.81 -3.98
N ALA A 77 10.99 28.36 -3.06
CA ALA A 77 12.44 28.39 -3.22
C ALA A 77 13.14 27.02 -3.08
N CYS A 78 12.40 25.93 -2.97
CA CYS A 78 12.97 24.60 -2.80
C CYS A 78 12.13 23.54 -3.47
N LYS A 79 12.80 22.69 -4.26
CA LYS A 79 12.29 21.40 -4.72
C LYS A 79 13.10 20.29 -4.08
N LEU A 80 12.42 19.30 -3.50
CA LEU A 80 13.05 18.13 -2.92
C LEU A 80 12.28 16.86 -3.22
N THR A 81 12.95 15.73 -3.08
CA THR A 81 12.35 14.40 -3.18
C THR A 81 12.31 13.76 -1.80
N ILE A 82 11.17 13.16 -1.48
CA ILE A 82 10.94 12.41 -0.24
C ILE A 82 10.73 10.95 -0.60
N THR A 83 11.37 10.08 0.16
CA THR A 83 11.18 8.65 0.08
C THR A 83 10.39 8.16 1.29
N LEU A 84 9.27 7.49 1.04
CA LEU A 84 8.39 6.91 2.05
C LEU A 84 8.52 5.40 2.10
N ILE A 85 8.35 4.85 3.30
CA ILE A 85 8.19 3.40 3.50
C ILE A 85 6.92 3.08 4.28
N PRO A 86 6.20 2.01 3.89
CA PRO A 86 5.00 1.58 4.58
C PRO A 86 5.35 1.02 5.96
N VAL A 87 4.51 1.34 6.94
CA VAL A 87 4.52 0.81 8.31
C VAL A 87 3.25 -0.02 8.48
N PRO A 88 3.36 -1.36 8.51
CA PRO A 88 2.20 -2.23 8.67
C PRO A 88 1.48 -1.95 10.00
N PRO A 89 0.14 -1.97 10.02
CA PRO A 89 -0.61 -1.76 11.25
C PRO A 89 -0.53 -2.99 12.15
N SER A 90 -0.54 -2.78 13.47
CA SER A 90 -0.52 -3.87 14.47
C SER A 90 -1.82 -4.68 14.51
N MET A 91 -2.91 -4.10 13.99
CA MET A 91 -4.25 -4.68 13.90
C MET A 91 -4.77 -4.51 12.46
N PRO A 92 -5.80 -5.25 12.00
CA PRO A 92 -6.42 -4.98 10.71
C PRO A 92 -6.83 -3.51 10.58
N GLY A 93 -6.35 -2.83 9.54
CA GLY A 93 -6.55 -1.39 9.37
C GLY A 93 -5.73 -0.82 8.20
N PRO A 94 -5.76 0.50 8.02
CA PRO A 94 -4.98 1.18 6.98
C PRO A 94 -3.48 1.08 7.26
N THR A 95 -2.70 1.14 6.18
CA THR A 95 -1.23 1.22 6.25
C THR A 95 -0.81 2.64 6.60
N ASN A 96 0.06 2.79 7.59
CA ASN A 96 0.71 4.06 7.88
C ASN A 96 2.01 4.18 7.09
N TYR A 97 2.57 5.38 7.05
CA TYR A 97 3.83 5.65 6.35
C TYR A 97 4.81 6.38 7.25
N LYS A 98 6.09 6.34 6.89
CA LYS A 98 7.12 7.17 7.50
C LYS A 98 8.11 7.64 6.44
N ILE A 99 8.72 8.80 6.68
CA ILE A 99 9.83 9.29 5.88
C ILE A 99 11.05 8.41 6.15
N ASP A 100 11.57 7.80 5.09
CA ASP A 100 12.85 7.09 5.08
C ASP A 100 13.98 8.08 4.81
N ASP A 101 13.82 8.92 3.78
CA ASP A 101 14.84 9.86 3.32
C ASP A 101 14.22 11.15 2.75
N ILE A 102 14.99 12.24 2.81
CA ILE A 102 14.67 13.54 2.20
C ILE A 102 15.94 14.02 1.48
N SER A 103 15.83 14.35 0.20
CA SER A 103 16.95 14.93 -0.55
C SER A 103 17.28 16.34 -0.05
N ALA A 104 18.45 16.85 -0.44
CA ALA A 104 18.70 18.28 -0.35
C ALA A 104 17.69 19.06 -1.22
N CYS A 105 17.47 20.33 -0.87
CA CYS A 105 16.82 21.28 -1.77
C CYS A 105 17.71 21.50 -2.99
N GLU A 106 17.09 21.41 -4.17
CA GLU A 106 17.67 21.74 -5.47
C GLU A 106 17.33 23.17 -5.88
#